data_AF-A0A7U3ZQ54-F1
#
_entry.id   AF-A0A7U3ZQ54-F1
#
_cell.length_a   1.000
_cell.length_b   1.000
_cell.length_c   1.000
_cell.angle_alpha   90.00
_cell.angle_beta   90.00
_cell.angle_gamma   90.00
#
_symmetry.space_group_name_H-M   'P 1'
#
loop_
_entity.id
_entity.type
_entity.pdbx_description
1 polymer ?
#
loop_
_entity_poly.entity_id
_entity_poly.type
_entity_poly.pdbx_seq_one_letter_code
_entity_poly.pdbx_strand_id
1 'polypeptide(L)'
;MVVIATKRRPKIRKIPAHLVYEELDGQALPYRGYLEVLSGKKTLEEIMGSRSLQAVLVSIINWFVNNNINRKKYLVASHESGLHVSSGSNLANDMAIFEKQNITLTDKYFDVAPKIVIEVDIKIALEGTGLTSDLEYMLNKSQKMLDFGVEKVIWITTQTKKIFVITANAPWYLVNYEENIPLLDDCILNLAQLLRDEEIEY
;
A
#
# COMPACT_ATOMS: atom_id res chain seq x y z
N MET A 1 30.44 13.39 40.20
CA MET A 1 29.65 13.82 39.02
C MET A 1 29.77 12.74 37.96
N VAL A 2 28.67 12.03 37.68
CA VAL A 2 28.64 11.04 36.60
C VAL A 2 28.33 11.79 35.30
N VAL A 3 29.29 11.83 34.39
CA VAL A 3 29.08 12.39 33.05
C VAL A 3 28.33 11.33 32.24
N ILE A 4 27.03 11.53 32.07
CA ILE A 4 26.22 10.72 31.16
C ILE A 4 26.62 11.13 29.74
N ALA A 5 27.35 10.25 29.05
CA ALA A 5 27.63 10.42 27.63
C ALA A 5 26.31 10.38 26.86
N THR A 6 25.83 11.54 26.44
CA THR A 6 24.70 11.65 25.51
C THR A 6 25.10 10.95 24.21
N LYS A 7 24.52 9.78 23.93
CA LYS A 7 24.57 9.15 22.61
C LYS A 7 24.09 10.18 21.60
N ARG A 8 25.00 10.72 20.79
CA ARG A 8 24.66 11.60 19.67
C ARG A 8 23.69 10.83 18.78
N ARG A 9 22.45 11.31 18.66
CA ARG A 9 21.52 10.80 17.64
C ARG A 9 22.21 10.97 16.29
N PRO A 10 22.34 9.91 15.47
CA PRO A 10 22.93 10.04 14.15
C PRO A 10 22.18 11.12 13.38
N LYS A 11 22.91 12.06 12.77
CA LYS A 11 22.32 13.01 11.81
C LYS A 11 21.59 12.17 10.76
N ILE A 12 20.29 12.40 10.59
CA ILE A 12 19.50 11.78 9.52
C ILE A 12 20.25 12.10 8.22
N ARG A 13 20.91 11.09 7.64
CA ARG A 13 21.45 11.21 6.29
C ARG A 13 20.24 11.47 5.41
N LYS A 14 20.24 12.57 4.66
CA LYS A 14 19.20 12.84 3.66
C LYS A 14 19.10 11.59 2.78
N ILE A 15 17.92 10.96 2.78
CA ILE A 15 17.66 9.74 2.01
C ILE A 15 17.85 10.10 0.53
N PRO A 16 18.71 9.39 -0.22
CA PRO A 16 18.84 9.59 -1.66
C PRO A 16 17.49 9.40 -2.37
N ALA A 17 17.17 10.28 -3.33
CA ALA A 17 15.87 10.29 -3.99
C ALA A 17 15.50 8.95 -4.65
N HIS A 18 16.47 8.22 -5.20
CA HIS A 18 16.25 6.90 -5.81
C HIS A 18 15.93 5.78 -4.80
N LEU A 19 16.07 6.04 -3.48
CA LEU A 19 15.69 5.11 -2.41
C LEU A 19 14.34 5.46 -1.78
N VAL A 20 13.73 6.58 -2.19
CA VAL A 20 12.40 6.97 -1.74
C VAL A 20 11.38 6.13 -2.49
N TYR A 21 10.58 5.38 -1.76
CA TYR A 21 9.47 4.59 -2.30
C TYR A 21 8.26 5.49 -2.54
N GLU A 22 7.87 6.26 -1.52
CA GLU A 22 6.75 7.18 -1.59
C GLU A 22 6.96 8.40 -0.69
N GLU A 23 6.09 9.40 -0.82
CA GLU A 23 6.08 10.60 0.00
C GLU A 23 4.72 10.76 0.68
N LEU A 24 4.72 11.01 1.99
CA LEU A 24 3.51 11.18 2.78
C LEU A 24 3.67 12.43 3.66
N ASP A 25 2.87 13.48 3.41
CA ASP A 25 2.87 14.73 4.16
C ASP A 25 4.25 15.43 4.21
N GLY A 26 4.93 15.45 3.06
CA GLY A 26 6.27 16.04 2.91
C GLY A 26 7.40 15.13 3.41
N GLN A 27 7.06 13.95 3.90
CA GLN A 27 8.00 12.99 4.43
C GLN A 27 8.37 11.95 3.38
N ALA A 28 9.67 11.86 3.06
CA ALA A 28 10.21 10.81 2.20
C ALA A 28 10.27 9.47 2.95
N LEU A 29 9.56 8.46 2.44
CA LEU A 29 9.51 7.12 3.00
C LEU A 29 10.33 6.18 2.11
N PRO A 30 11.44 5.62 2.61
CA PRO A 30 12.33 4.80 1.79
C PRO A 30 11.83 3.36 1.67
N TYR A 31 12.29 2.66 0.63
CA TYR A 31 12.12 1.21 0.52
C TYR A 31 12.64 0.48 1.76
N ARG A 32 11.95 -0.59 2.16
CA ARG A 32 12.44 -1.54 3.15
C ARG A 32 13.74 -2.16 2.64
N GLY A 33 14.82 -2.06 3.43
CA GLY A 33 16.14 -2.50 3.02
C GLY A 33 17.07 -1.39 2.46
N TYR A 34 16.65 -0.12 2.49
CA TYR A 34 17.47 0.98 1.96
C TYR A 34 18.82 1.14 2.68
N LEU A 35 18.91 0.81 3.97
CA LEU A 35 20.15 0.89 4.75
C LEU A 35 21.20 -0.12 4.27
N GLU A 36 20.76 -1.28 3.81
CA GLU A 36 21.57 -2.33 3.20
C GLU A 36 22.12 -1.85 1.85
N VAL A 37 21.34 -1.11 1.07
CA VAL A 37 21.82 -0.47 -0.16
C VAL A 37 22.86 0.61 0.15
N LEU A 38 22.58 1.47 1.14
CA LEU A 38 23.53 2.50 1.57
C LEU A 38 24.85 1.94 2.14
N SER A 39 24.84 0.69 2.61
CA SER A 39 26.04 0.00 3.10
C SER A 39 26.68 -0.93 2.05
N GLY A 40 26.15 -0.99 0.83
CA GLY A 40 26.66 -1.82 -0.26
C GLY A 40 26.43 -3.32 -0.07
N LYS A 41 25.53 -3.72 0.85
CA LYS A 41 25.17 -5.12 1.10
C LYS A 41 24.11 -5.65 0.14
N LYS A 42 23.31 -4.75 -0.42
CA LYS A 42 22.27 -5.04 -1.42
C LYS A 42 22.32 -3.99 -2.54
N THR A 43 21.76 -4.32 -3.69
CA THR A 43 21.46 -3.36 -4.76
C THR A 43 20.05 -2.79 -4.61
N LEU A 44 19.76 -1.73 -5.35
CA LEU A 44 18.41 -1.15 -5.40
C LEU A 44 17.41 -2.17 -5.96
N GLU A 45 17.77 -2.88 -7.01
CA GLU A 45 16.93 -3.87 -7.68
C GLU A 45 16.53 -5.01 -6.73
N GLU A 46 17.42 -5.41 -5.81
CA GLU A 46 17.15 -6.45 -4.81
C GLU A 46 16.10 -6.03 -3.76
N ILE A 47 15.87 -4.73 -3.56
CA ILE A 47 14.91 -4.22 -2.57
C ILE A 47 13.62 -3.67 -3.19
N MET A 48 13.61 -3.39 -4.51
CA MET A 48 12.42 -2.92 -5.23
C MET A 48 11.44 -4.05 -5.55
N GLY A 49 11.93 -5.27 -5.77
CA GLY A 49 11.08 -6.39 -6.14
C GLY A 49 10.14 -6.84 -5.03
N SER A 50 8.86 -7.04 -5.36
CA SER A 50 7.90 -7.69 -4.45
C SER A 50 8.28 -9.15 -4.19
N ARG A 51 8.06 -9.63 -2.96
CA ARG A 51 8.22 -11.06 -2.64
C ARG A 51 7.16 -11.89 -3.40
N SER A 52 7.46 -13.17 -3.66
CA SER A 52 6.62 -14.06 -4.47
C SER A 52 5.16 -14.08 -4.02
N LEU A 53 4.92 -14.22 -2.73
CA LEU A 53 3.57 -14.24 -2.17
C LEU A 53 2.80 -12.96 -2.45
N GLN A 54 3.41 -11.80 -2.22
CA GLN A 54 2.77 -10.52 -2.50
C GLN A 54 2.43 -10.39 -3.99
N ALA A 55 3.38 -10.72 -4.87
CA ALA A 55 3.17 -10.66 -6.31
C ALA A 55 1.99 -11.53 -6.75
N VAL A 56 1.90 -12.76 -6.20
CA VAL A 56 0.82 -13.69 -6.48
C VAL A 56 -0.52 -13.19 -5.92
N LEU A 57 -0.56 -12.73 -4.66
CA LEU A 57 -1.77 -12.20 -4.04
C LEU A 57 -2.35 -11.02 -4.83
N VAL A 58 -1.51 -10.04 -5.18
CA VAL A 58 -1.95 -8.90 -6.00
C VAL A 58 -2.47 -9.38 -7.36
N SER A 59 -1.82 -10.36 -7.98
CA SER A 59 -2.23 -10.89 -9.29
C SER A 59 -3.60 -11.59 -9.24
N ILE A 60 -3.81 -12.52 -8.30
CA ILE A 60 -5.07 -13.26 -8.21
C ILE A 60 -6.22 -12.35 -7.77
N ILE A 61 -5.99 -11.40 -6.87
CA ILE A 61 -7.01 -10.40 -6.47
C ILE A 61 -7.37 -9.53 -7.69
N ASN A 62 -6.38 -9.10 -8.46
CA ASN A 62 -6.60 -8.31 -9.67
C ASN A 62 -7.44 -9.09 -10.69
N TRP A 63 -7.15 -10.37 -10.93
CA TRP A 63 -7.95 -11.22 -11.82
C TRP A 63 -9.37 -11.42 -11.31
N PHE A 64 -9.51 -11.75 -10.03
CA PHE A 64 -10.81 -11.89 -9.37
C PHE A 64 -11.66 -10.63 -9.56
N VAL A 65 -11.12 -9.46 -9.24
CA VAL A 65 -11.85 -8.20 -9.37
C VAL A 65 -12.21 -7.92 -10.83
N ASN A 66 -11.28 -8.07 -11.77
CA ASN A 66 -11.54 -7.83 -13.19
C ASN A 66 -12.62 -8.75 -13.78
N ASN A 67 -12.76 -9.97 -13.24
CA ASN A 67 -13.78 -10.93 -13.68
C ASN A 67 -15.15 -10.67 -13.06
N ASN A 68 -15.22 -9.96 -11.93
CA ASN A 68 -16.45 -9.79 -11.14
C ASN A 68 -17.01 -8.37 -11.13
N ILE A 69 -16.33 -7.38 -11.71
CA ILE A 69 -16.83 -6.00 -11.80
C ILE A 69 -17.28 -5.62 -13.22
N ASN A 70 -18.12 -4.59 -13.32
CA ASN A 70 -18.42 -3.96 -14.60
C ASN A 70 -17.21 -3.16 -15.11
N ARG A 71 -16.33 -3.80 -15.89
CA ARG A 71 -15.14 -3.18 -16.50
C ARG A 71 -15.46 -2.05 -17.50
N LYS A 72 -16.70 -1.83 -17.91
CA LYS A 72 -17.07 -0.63 -18.68
C LYS A 72 -17.26 0.58 -17.77
N LYS A 73 -17.71 0.37 -16.53
CA LYS A 73 -17.91 1.40 -15.52
C LYS A 73 -16.64 1.67 -14.70
N TYR A 74 -15.84 0.65 -14.45
CA TYR A 74 -14.65 0.77 -13.60
C TYR A 74 -13.35 0.53 -14.35
N LEU A 75 -12.29 1.18 -13.87
CA LEU A 75 -10.90 0.94 -14.27
C LEU A 75 -10.15 0.37 -13.07
N VAL A 76 -9.35 -0.67 -13.30
CA VAL A 76 -8.43 -1.20 -12.30
C VAL A 76 -7.01 -0.85 -12.72
N ALA A 77 -6.27 -0.18 -11.84
CA ALA A 77 -4.83 0.04 -11.96
C ALA A 77 -4.11 -0.82 -10.93
N SER A 78 -2.93 -1.33 -11.29
CA SER A 78 -2.09 -2.17 -10.45
C SER A 78 -0.61 -1.86 -10.74
N HIS A 79 0.30 -2.63 -10.14
CA HIS A 79 1.76 -2.48 -10.31
C HIS A 79 2.31 -1.18 -9.73
N GLU A 80 1.97 -0.90 -8.46
CA GLU A 80 2.45 0.31 -7.76
C GLU A 80 1.99 1.59 -8.47
N SER A 81 0.70 1.63 -8.86
CA SER A 81 0.15 2.79 -9.55
C SER A 81 0.28 4.03 -8.67
N GLY A 82 0.91 5.08 -9.20
CA GLY A 82 1.14 6.32 -8.47
C GLY A 82 -0.13 7.16 -8.33
N LEU A 83 -0.36 7.67 -7.12
CA LEU A 83 -1.48 8.54 -6.76
C LEU A 83 -0.93 9.85 -6.19
N HIS A 84 -1.16 10.94 -6.91
CA HIS A 84 -0.85 12.29 -6.44
C HIS A 84 -2.03 12.81 -5.63
N VAL A 85 -1.92 12.71 -4.30
CA VAL A 85 -3.00 13.11 -3.38
C VAL A 85 -2.97 14.61 -3.09
N SER A 86 -1.77 15.15 -2.85
CA SER A 86 -1.55 16.56 -2.56
C SER A 86 -0.06 16.90 -2.69
N SER A 87 0.29 18.17 -2.61
CA SER A 87 1.70 18.57 -2.50
C SER A 87 2.38 17.83 -1.35
N GLY A 88 3.47 17.11 -1.65
CA GLY A 88 4.20 16.30 -0.68
C GLY A 88 3.54 14.96 -0.32
N SER A 89 2.52 14.53 -1.07
CA SER A 89 1.87 13.22 -0.91
C SER A 89 1.74 12.55 -2.26
N ASN A 90 2.74 11.74 -2.60
CA ASN A 90 2.76 10.89 -3.78
C ASN A 90 2.82 9.44 -3.29
N LEU A 91 1.69 8.73 -3.37
CA LEU A 91 1.54 7.40 -2.82
C LEU A 91 1.66 6.36 -3.93
N ALA A 92 2.22 5.20 -3.60
CA ALA A 92 2.23 4.05 -4.50
C ALA A 92 1.19 3.03 -4.00
N ASN A 93 0.25 2.64 -4.86
CA ASN A 93 -0.78 1.66 -4.52
C ASN A 93 -0.57 0.34 -5.25
N ASP A 94 -0.63 -0.78 -4.52
CA ASP A 94 -0.54 -2.11 -5.15
C ASP A 94 -1.67 -2.33 -6.16
N MET A 95 -2.89 -1.91 -5.79
CA MET A 95 -4.06 -1.94 -6.65
C MET A 95 -5.05 -0.83 -6.29
N ALA A 96 -5.58 -0.14 -7.30
CA ALA A 96 -6.57 0.91 -7.16
C ALA A 96 -7.73 0.72 -8.16
N ILE A 97 -8.96 0.87 -7.70
CA ILE A 97 -10.19 0.69 -8.49
C ILE A 97 -10.90 2.05 -8.59
N PHE A 98 -11.10 2.53 -9.82
CA PHE A 98 -11.66 3.85 -10.10
C PHE A 98 -12.97 3.77 -10.87
N GLU A 99 -13.79 4.80 -10.75
CA GLU A 99 -14.89 5.02 -11.68
C GLU A 99 -14.36 5.62 -12.99
N LYS A 100 -14.54 4.88 -14.09
CA LYS A 100 -13.87 5.14 -15.37
C LYS A 100 -14.26 6.46 -16.00
N GLN A 101 -15.50 6.92 -15.80
CA GLN A 101 -16.02 8.14 -16.41
C GLN A 101 -15.27 9.42 -15.95
N ASN A 102 -14.61 9.36 -14.80
CA ASN A 102 -13.89 10.49 -14.21
C ASN A 102 -12.39 10.49 -14.56
N ILE A 103 -11.93 9.56 -15.42
CA ILE A 103 -10.51 9.37 -15.71
C ILE A 103 -10.15 9.84 -17.11
N THR A 104 -9.10 10.65 -17.19
CA THR A 104 -8.31 10.88 -18.40
C THR A 104 -6.91 10.36 -18.18
N LEU A 105 -6.46 9.40 -18.99
CA LEU A 105 -5.12 8.82 -18.84
C LEU A 105 -4.05 9.78 -19.38
N THR A 106 -2.97 9.93 -18.62
CA THR A 106 -1.79 10.73 -18.98
C THR A 106 -0.51 9.95 -18.64
N ASP A 107 0.65 10.56 -18.85
CA ASP A 107 1.96 10.06 -18.42
C ASP A 107 2.31 10.40 -16.95
N LYS A 108 1.36 11.01 -16.22
CA LYS A 108 1.49 11.39 -14.81
C LYS A 108 0.76 10.42 -13.89
N TYR A 109 0.97 10.59 -12.59
CA TYR A 109 0.20 9.91 -11.55
C TYR A 109 -1.28 10.26 -11.64
N PHE A 110 -2.13 9.35 -11.15
CA PHE A 110 -3.54 9.63 -10.96
C PHE A 110 -3.69 10.78 -9.97
N ASP A 111 -4.51 11.76 -10.33
CA ASP A 111 -4.89 12.92 -9.50
C ASP A 111 -6.40 12.93 -9.20
N VAL A 112 -7.05 11.78 -9.43
CA VAL A 112 -8.45 11.51 -9.11
C VAL A 112 -8.51 10.39 -8.08
N ALA A 113 -9.39 10.51 -7.08
CA ALA A 113 -9.51 9.50 -6.04
C ALA A 113 -10.07 8.17 -6.61
N PRO A 114 -9.42 7.02 -6.36
CA PRO A 114 -10.04 5.73 -6.58
C PRO A 114 -11.20 5.50 -5.61
N LYS A 115 -12.17 4.68 -6.02
CA LYS A 115 -13.23 4.20 -5.13
C LYS A 115 -12.64 3.30 -4.04
N ILE A 116 -11.72 2.41 -4.42
CA ILE A 116 -11.11 1.43 -3.51
C ILE A 116 -9.62 1.33 -3.78
N VAL A 117 -8.84 1.21 -2.72
CA VAL A 117 -7.42 0.83 -2.75
C VAL A 117 -7.25 -0.49 -2.01
N ILE A 118 -6.46 -1.40 -2.57
CA ILE A 118 -6.04 -2.66 -1.93
C ILE A 118 -4.51 -2.66 -1.87
N GLU A 119 -3.97 -2.85 -0.66
CA GLU A 119 -2.54 -2.89 -0.36
C GLU A 119 -2.18 -4.25 0.25
N VAL A 120 -1.02 -4.81 -0.10
CA VAL A 120 -0.54 -6.09 0.43
C VAL A 120 0.81 -5.88 1.10
N ASP A 121 0.87 -6.02 2.43
CA ASP A 121 2.04 -5.74 3.25
C ASP A 121 2.63 -4.32 3.08
N ILE A 122 3.53 -3.94 3.99
CA ILE A 122 4.21 -2.64 3.96
C ILE A 122 5.56 -2.78 3.27
N LYS A 123 5.82 -1.89 2.31
CA LYS A 123 7.09 -1.83 1.56
C LYS A 123 8.09 -0.79 2.05
N ILE A 124 7.69 0.10 2.96
CA ILE A 124 8.60 1.12 3.51
C ILE A 124 9.45 0.58 4.66
N ALA A 125 10.59 1.23 4.89
CA ALA A 125 11.32 1.15 6.15
C ALA A 125 10.84 2.25 7.11
N LEU A 126 10.63 1.90 8.38
CA LEU A 126 10.28 2.88 9.41
C LEU A 126 11.53 3.60 9.95
N GLU A 127 12.71 2.97 9.82
CA GLU A 127 13.97 3.47 10.33
C GLU A 127 14.32 4.83 9.74
N GLY A 128 14.42 5.84 10.60
CA GLY A 128 14.77 7.21 10.18
C GLY A 128 13.60 8.03 9.65
N THR A 129 12.39 7.48 9.62
CA THR A 129 11.15 8.20 9.27
C THR A 129 10.56 8.89 10.51
N GLY A 130 10.64 8.30 11.69
CA GLY A 130 10.00 8.84 12.90
C GLY A 130 8.58 8.32 13.12
N LEU A 131 8.06 7.51 12.20
CA LEU A 131 6.94 6.61 12.45
C LEU A 131 7.38 5.54 13.45
N THR A 132 6.48 5.19 14.37
CA THR A 132 6.75 4.28 15.49
C THR A 132 6.31 2.85 15.24
N SER A 133 5.42 2.62 14.27
CA SER A 133 4.93 1.27 13.94
C SER A 133 4.38 1.16 12.52
N ASP A 134 4.32 -0.08 12.03
CA ASP A 134 3.66 -0.45 10.77
C ASP A 134 2.18 -0.06 10.78
N LEU A 135 1.49 -0.22 11.92
CA LEU A 135 0.10 0.20 12.08
C LEU A 135 -0.05 1.72 11.96
N GLU A 136 0.82 2.51 12.59
CA GLU A 136 0.77 3.98 12.47
C GLU A 136 0.92 4.42 11.01
N TYR A 137 1.85 3.82 10.27
CA TYR A 137 1.99 4.08 8.83
C TYR A 137 0.72 3.72 8.05
N MET A 138 0.16 2.53 8.27
CA MET A 138 -1.07 2.09 7.59
C MET A 138 -2.22 3.06 7.86
N LEU A 139 -2.38 3.50 9.12
CA LEU A 139 -3.43 4.44 9.49
C LEU A 139 -3.22 5.80 8.84
N ASN A 140 -2.00 6.35 8.88
CA ASN A 140 -1.70 7.65 8.28
C ASN A 140 -1.90 7.65 6.76
N LYS A 141 -1.36 6.64 6.07
CA LYS A 141 -1.53 6.47 4.61
C LYS A 141 -3.00 6.29 4.25
N SER A 142 -3.74 5.48 5.00
CA SER A 142 -5.16 5.25 4.73
C SER A 142 -5.98 6.50 4.96
N GLN A 143 -5.78 7.20 6.08
CA GLN A 143 -6.47 8.46 6.36
C GLN A 143 -6.21 9.49 5.27
N LYS A 144 -4.96 9.61 4.80
CA LYS A 144 -4.62 10.50 3.69
C LYS A 144 -5.39 10.17 2.40
N MET A 145 -5.57 8.89 2.10
CA MET A 145 -6.38 8.44 0.96
C MET A 145 -7.88 8.71 1.18
N LEU A 146 -8.41 8.49 2.39
CA LEU A 146 -9.80 8.82 2.70
C LEU A 146 -10.07 10.33 2.55
N ASP A 147 -9.17 11.17 3.06
CA ASP A 147 -9.24 12.64 2.95
C ASP A 147 -9.18 13.10 1.49
N PHE A 148 -8.49 12.35 0.62
CA PHE A 148 -8.46 12.59 -0.82
C PHE A 148 -9.78 12.24 -1.53
N GLY A 149 -10.62 11.41 -0.91
CA GLY A 149 -11.89 10.96 -1.47
C GLY A 149 -11.96 9.45 -1.74
N VAL A 150 -10.97 8.66 -1.32
CA VAL A 150 -11.06 7.19 -1.39
C VAL A 150 -12.13 6.70 -0.43
N GLU A 151 -13.01 5.82 -0.88
CA GLU A 151 -14.12 5.36 -0.04
C GLU A 151 -13.72 4.20 0.88
N LYS A 152 -12.77 3.38 0.43
CA LYS A 152 -12.32 2.17 1.12
C LYS A 152 -10.86 1.84 0.83
N VAL A 153 -10.09 1.60 1.89
CA VAL A 153 -8.71 1.12 1.83
C VAL A 153 -8.67 -0.25 2.51
N ILE A 154 -8.15 -1.26 1.82
CA ILE A 154 -8.07 -2.63 2.29
C ILE A 154 -6.61 -3.02 2.38
N TRP A 155 -6.13 -3.26 3.59
CA TRP A 155 -4.80 -3.81 3.81
C TRP A 155 -4.87 -5.30 4.04
N ILE A 156 -4.04 -6.06 3.33
CA ILE A 156 -3.86 -7.49 3.51
C ILE A 156 -2.47 -7.71 4.08
N THR A 157 -2.39 -8.27 5.29
CA THR A 157 -1.12 -8.54 5.97
C THR A 157 -0.84 -10.03 5.96
N THR A 158 0.20 -10.43 5.24
CA THR A 158 0.52 -11.83 5.01
C THR A 158 1.03 -12.50 6.28
N GLN A 159 1.91 -11.84 7.02
CA GLN A 159 2.49 -12.38 8.26
C GLN A 159 1.45 -12.76 9.32
N THR A 160 0.39 -11.97 9.47
CA THR A 160 -0.66 -12.20 10.48
C THR A 160 -1.93 -12.83 9.91
N LYS A 161 -2.00 -13.00 8.59
CA LYS A 161 -3.18 -13.47 7.83
C LYS A 161 -4.45 -12.69 8.20
N LYS A 162 -4.33 -11.36 8.21
CA LYS A 162 -5.43 -10.44 8.51
C LYS A 162 -5.72 -9.52 7.35
N ILE A 163 -6.98 -9.08 7.29
CA ILE A 163 -7.44 -8.03 6.41
C ILE A 163 -7.94 -6.88 7.27
N PHE A 164 -7.38 -5.70 7.08
CA PHE A 164 -7.84 -4.49 7.74
C PHE A 164 -8.60 -3.64 6.73
N VAL A 165 -9.90 -3.43 6.97
CA VAL A 165 -10.77 -2.62 6.14
C VAL A 165 -11.00 -1.27 6.81
N ILE A 166 -10.59 -0.21 6.12
CA ILE A 166 -10.65 1.18 6.55
C ILE A 166 -11.57 1.90 5.56
N THR A 167 -12.59 2.60 6.05
CA THR A 167 -13.58 3.27 5.19
C THR A 167 -13.84 4.70 5.63
N ALA A 168 -14.33 5.53 4.72
CA ALA A 168 -14.68 6.92 5.03
C ALA A 168 -15.93 7.06 5.91
N ASN A 169 -16.93 6.19 5.73
CA ASN A 169 -18.29 6.39 6.27
C ASN A 169 -18.81 5.23 7.13
N ALA A 170 -17.98 4.25 7.48
CA ALA A 170 -18.35 3.11 8.31
C ALA A 170 -17.20 2.72 9.26
N PRO A 171 -17.49 1.96 10.35
CA PRO A 171 -16.46 1.49 11.26
C PRO A 171 -15.34 0.75 10.55
N TRP A 172 -14.11 0.96 10.99
CA TRP A 172 -12.98 0.16 10.53
C TRP A 172 -12.97 -1.18 11.25
N TYR A 173 -12.58 -2.25 10.57
CA TYR A 173 -12.61 -3.59 11.13
C TYR A 173 -11.46 -4.46 10.65
N LEU A 174 -10.97 -5.32 11.54
CA LEU A 174 -9.90 -6.27 11.29
C LEU A 174 -10.47 -7.70 11.31
N VAL A 175 -10.24 -8.45 10.23
CA VAL A 175 -10.83 -9.76 10.01
C VAL A 175 -9.82 -10.78 9.47
N ASN A 176 -10.20 -12.06 9.46
CA ASN A 176 -9.42 -13.12 8.82
C ASN A 176 -9.72 -13.19 7.31
N TYR A 177 -8.97 -14.05 6.60
CA TYR A 177 -9.11 -14.22 5.15
C TYR A 177 -10.44 -14.89 4.74
N GLU A 178 -11.10 -15.58 5.66
CA GLU A 178 -12.38 -16.26 5.44
C GLU A 178 -13.57 -15.30 5.41
N GLU A 179 -13.40 -14.05 5.83
CA GLU A 179 -14.50 -13.08 5.82
C GLU A 179 -14.79 -12.57 4.42
N ASN A 180 -16.09 -12.38 4.16
CA ASN A 180 -16.57 -11.78 2.92
C ASN A 180 -16.42 -10.26 2.99
N ILE A 181 -15.64 -9.69 2.07
CA ILE A 181 -15.37 -8.26 1.97
C ILE A 181 -16.08 -7.70 0.74
N PRO A 182 -17.21 -6.99 0.89
CA PRO A 182 -17.83 -6.29 -0.23
C PRO A 182 -16.86 -5.27 -0.80
N LEU A 183 -16.63 -5.29 -2.11
CA LEU A 183 -15.82 -4.31 -2.81
C LEU A 183 -16.74 -3.25 -3.42
N LEU A 184 -17.32 -3.56 -4.59
CA LEU A 184 -18.16 -2.68 -5.41
C LEU A 184 -19.32 -3.47 -5.99
N ASP A 185 -20.50 -2.87 -6.06
CA ASP A 185 -21.72 -3.50 -6.57
C ASP A 185 -21.89 -4.91 -5.93
N ASP A 186 -22.00 -5.97 -6.73
CA ASP A 186 -22.13 -7.36 -6.25
C ASP A 186 -20.78 -8.09 -6.09
N CYS A 187 -19.64 -7.41 -6.27
CA CYS A 187 -18.31 -8.01 -6.15
C CYS A 187 -17.91 -8.13 -4.67
N ILE A 188 -17.79 -9.37 -4.18
CA ILE A 188 -17.44 -9.71 -2.79
C ILE A 188 -16.16 -10.53 -2.78
N LEU A 189 -15.09 -10.00 -2.19
CA LEU A 189 -13.81 -10.68 -2.05
C LEU A 189 -13.83 -11.60 -0.81
N ASN A 190 -13.56 -12.88 -1.00
CA ASN A 190 -13.20 -13.81 0.06
C ASN A 190 -11.80 -14.35 -0.24
N LEU A 191 -10.79 -13.90 0.50
CA LEU A 191 -9.40 -14.20 0.15
C LEU A 191 -9.05 -15.67 0.37
N ALA A 192 -9.59 -16.31 1.41
CA ALA A 192 -9.37 -17.72 1.67
C ALA A 192 -10.00 -18.60 0.57
N GLN A 193 -11.19 -18.25 0.10
CA GLN A 193 -11.83 -18.95 -1.03
C GLN A 193 -11.04 -18.75 -2.32
N LEU A 194 -10.62 -17.52 -2.62
CA LEU A 194 -9.83 -17.22 -3.80
C LEU A 194 -8.51 -18.02 -3.84
N LEU A 195 -7.81 -18.12 -2.71
CA LEU A 195 -6.60 -18.95 -2.61
C LEU A 195 -6.89 -20.43 -2.86
N ARG A 196 -8.02 -20.96 -2.36
CA ARG A 196 -8.44 -22.34 -2.63
C ARG A 196 -8.78 -22.58 -4.09
N ASP A 197 -9.49 -21.65 -4.72
CA ASP A 197 -9.91 -21.76 -6.12
C ASP A 197 -8.71 -21.75 -7.08
N GLU A 198 -7.65 -21.03 -6.72
CA GLU A 198 -6.37 -20.97 -7.46
C GLU A 198 -5.39 -22.08 -7.04
N GLU A 199 -5.79 -23.00 -6.16
CA GLU A 199 -4.96 -24.10 -5.64
C GLU A 199 -3.63 -23.61 -5.01
N ILE A 200 -3.65 -22.44 -4.37
CA ILE A 200 -2.49 -21.84 -3.70
C ILE A 200 -2.52 -22.15 -2.21
N GLU A 201 -1.51 -22.88 -1.74
CA GLU A 201 -1.29 -23.12 -0.32
C GLU A 201 -0.42 -22.01 0.30
N TYR A 202 -0.96 -21.36 1.34
CA TYR A 202 -0.27 -20.30 2.08
C TYR A 202 -0.68 -20.22 3.56
#